data_AF-A0A357NF18-F1
#
_entry.id   AF-A0A357NF18-F1
#
_cell.length_a   1.000
_cell.length_b   1.000
_cell.length_c   1.000
_cell.angle_alpha   90.00
_cell.angle_beta   90.00
_cell.angle_gamma   90.00
#
_symmetry.space_group_name_H-M   'P 1'
#
loop_
_entity.id
_entity.type
_entity.pdbx_description
1 polymer ?
#
loop_
_entity_poly.entity_id
_entity_poly.type
_entity_poly.pdbx_seq_one_letter_code
_entity_poly.pdbx_strand_id
1 'polypeptide(L)'
;VTLYCKGAPDTIINHCSHYLVNGAVVPLDDDVRHKFLKKNDEMTGQALRVLAVAYKQLETGTEYPDEGLEQNLVLGGILGMIDPPRP
;
A
#
# COMPACT_ATOMS: atom_id res chain seq x y z
N VAL A 1 -16.50 8.25 -4.48
CA VAL A 1 -16.13 6.89 -4.98
C VAL A 1 -14.78 6.51 -4.38
N THR A 2 -14.49 5.23 -4.16
CA THR A 2 -13.17 4.83 -3.61
C THR A 2 -12.39 4.04 -4.66
N LEU A 3 -11.19 4.51 -4.97
CA LEU A 3 -10.19 3.76 -5.73
C LEU A 3 -9.43 2.85 -4.77
N TYR A 4 -9.28 1.58 -5.12
CA TYR A 4 -8.45 0.62 -4.38
C TYR A 4 -7.33 0.13 -5.29
N CYS A 5 -6.10 0.16 -4.79
CA CYS A 5 -4.90 -0.30 -5.48
C CYS A 5 -4.25 -1.43 -4.68
N LYS A 6 -3.70 -2.43 -5.39
CA LYS A 6 -2.85 -3.46 -4.80
C LYS A 6 -1.68 -3.75 -5.73
N GLY A 7 -0.52 -4.09 -5.17
CA GLY A 7 0.66 -4.33 -5.99
C GLY A 7 1.90 -4.69 -5.19
N ALA A 8 3.04 -4.59 -5.86
CA ALA A 8 4.35 -4.75 -5.23
C ALA A 8 4.52 -3.71 -4.11
N PRO A 9 4.98 -4.11 -2.91
CA PRO A 9 5.05 -3.21 -1.76
C PRO A 9 5.86 -1.94 -2.00
N ASP A 10 7.04 -2.07 -2.59
CA ASP A 10 7.91 -0.96 -2.98
C ASP A 10 7.20 0.05 -3.90
N THR A 11 6.53 -0.42 -4.96
CA THR A 11 5.80 0.46 -5.88
C THR A 11 4.65 1.18 -5.21
N ILE A 12 3.79 0.46 -4.49
CA ILE A 12 2.60 1.05 -3.86
C ILE A 12 3.00 2.05 -2.77
N ILE A 13 3.98 1.70 -1.93
CA ILE A 13 4.48 2.59 -0.88
C ILE A 13 5.00 3.90 -1.50
N ASN A 14 5.71 3.84 -2.63
CA ASN A 14 6.20 5.03 -3.35
C ASN A 14 5.09 5.93 -3.89
N HIS A 15 3.90 5.40 -4.15
CA HIS A 15 2.74 6.17 -4.57
C HIS A 15 1.88 6.69 -3.40
N CYS A 16 2.19 6.30 -2.16
CA CYS A 16 1.47 6.71 -0.97
C CYS A 16 2.05 7.99 -0.36
N SER A 17 1.18 8.93 -0.01
CA SER A 17 1.51 10.13 0.77
C SER A 17 1.03 10.04 2.22
N HIS A 18 0.09 9.12 2.49
CA HIS A 18 -0.51 8.91 3.82
C HIS A 18 -0.60 7.41 4.12
N TYR A 19 -0.86 7.06 5.37
CA TYR A 19 -1.21 5.70 5.76
C TYR A 19 -2.31 5.68 6.83
N LEU A 20 -3.03 4.57 6.90
CA LEU A 20 -4.08 4.33 7.88
C LEU A 20 -3.47 3.68 9.12
N VAL A 21 -3.65 4.31 10.27
CA VAL A 21 -3.21 3.79 11.57
C VAL A 21 -4.27 4.07 12.63
N ASN A 22 -4.71 3.04 13.35
CA ASN A 22 -5.72 3.16 14.41
C ASN A 22 -7.00 3.90 13.96
N GLY A 23 -7.42 3.72 12.71
CA GLY A 23 -8.59 4.38 12.14
C GLY A 23 -8.36 5.83 11.69
N ALA A 24 -7.16 6.38 11.85
CA ALA A 24 -6.80 7.72 11.41
C ALA A 24 -5.87 7.68 10.18
N VAL A 25 -6.09 8.62 9.26
CA VAL A 25 -5.21 8.83 8.10
C VAL A 25 -4.18 9.89 8.49
N VAL A 26 -2.90 9.53 8.46
CA VAL A 26 -1.79 10.43 8.83
C VAL A 26 -0.71 10.42 7.75
N PRO A 27 0.15 11.46 7.67
CA PRO A 27 1.21 11.52 6.68
C PRO A 27 2.15 10.31 6.75
N LEU A 28 2.54 9.80 5.58
CA LEU A 28 3.55 8.75 5.45
C LEU A 28 4.92 9.40 5.30
N ASP A 29 5.56 9.69 6.42
CA ASP A 29 6.93 10.17 6.45
C ASP A 29 7.95 9.08 6.10
N ASP A 30 9.21 9.49 5.94
CA ASP A 30 10.28 8.58 5.57
C ASP A 30 10.57 7.52 6.64
N ASP A 31 10.44 7.85 7.93
CA ASP A 31 10.66 6.88 9.01
C ASP A 31 9.64 5.75 8.97
N VAL A 32 8.36 6.08 8.76
CA VAL A 32 7.29 5.11 8.61
C VAL A 32 7.42 4.34 7.30
N ARG A 33 7.80 5.00 6.20
CA ARG A 33 8.11 4.34 4.92
C ARG A 33 9.18 3.26 5.10
N HIS A 34 10.29 3.58 5.77
CA HIS A 34 11.35 2.61 6.06
C HIS A 34 10.87 1.46 6.95
N LYS A 35 9.97 1.69 7.90
CA LYS A 35 9.37 0.61 8.71
C LYS A 35 8.59 -0.38 7.85
N PHE A 36 7.78 0.10 6.90
CA PHE A 36 7.04 -0.79 5.99
C PHE A 36 7.97 -1.57 5.05
N LEU A 37 8.99 -0.92 4.48
CA LEU A 37 9.97 -1.58 3.62
C LEU A 37 10.79 -2.64 4.37
N LYS A 38 11.25 -2.31 5.58
CA LYS A 38 11.92 -3.30 6.45
C LYS A 38 11.01 -4.49 6.73
N LYS A 39 9.72 -4.24 7.00
CA LYS A 39 8.78 -5.34 7.27
C LYS A 39 8.51 -6.19 6.04
N ASN A 40 8.46 -5.58 4.86
CA ASN A 40 8.40 -6.29 3.59
C ASN A 40 9.61 -7.22 3.41
N ASP A 41 10.82 -6.75 3.71
CA ASP A 41 12.04 -7.56 3.60
C ASP A 41 12.03 -8.74 4.58
N GLU A 42 11.59 -8.52 5.82
CA GLU A 42 11.42 -9.59 6.82
C GLU A 42 10.43 -10.67 6.35
N MET A 43 9.32 -10.26 5.70
CA MET A 43 8.29 -11.18 5.20
C MET A 43 8.77 -11.93 3.95
N THR A 44 9.45 -11.23 3.05
CA THR A 44 10.05 -11.82 1.84
C THR A 44 11.15 -12.83 2.23
N GLY A 45 11.94 -12.54 3.26
CA GLY A 45 12.93 -13.46 3.82
C GLY A 45 12.33 -14.75 4.42
N GLN A 46 11.04 -14.74 4.75
CA GLN A 46 10.26 -15.91 5.15
C GLN A 46 9.61 -16.63 3.95
N ALA A 47 10.04 -16.32 2.72
CA ALA A 47 9.48 -16.82 1.47
C ALA A 47 7.97 -16.50 1.28
N LEU A 48 7.47 -15.46 1.95
CA LEU A 48 6.10 -14.99 1.73
C LEU A 48 6.04 -14.16 0.44
N ARG A 49 4.98 -14.36 -0.34
CA ARG A 49 4.59 -13.40 -1.36
C ARG A 49 3.91 -12.22 -0.67
N VAL A 50 4.51 -11.04 -0.74
CA VAL A 50 3.99 -9.83 -0.09
C VAL A 50 3.26 -8.95 -1.10
N LEU A 51 2.11 -8.39 -0.72
CA LEU A 51 1.39 -7.37 -1.46
C LEU A 51 1.15 -6.16 -0.55
N ALA A 52 1.21 -4.97 -1.11
CA ALA A 52 0.68 -3.77 -0.46
C ALA A 52 -0.72 -3.47 -0.99
N VAL A 53 -1.55 -2.90 -0.11
CA VAL A 53 -2.87 -2.37 -0.46
C VAL A 53 -2.96 -0.91 -0.05
N ALA A 54 -3.58 -0.11 -0.91
CA ALA A 54 -3.77 1.31 -0.69
C ALA A 54 -5.11 1.76 -1.28
N TYR A 55 -5.60 2.91 -0.85
CA TYR A 55 -6.85 3.46 -1.36
C TYR A 55 -6.78 4.97 -1.50
N LYS A 56 -7.72 5.52 -2.28
CA LYS A 56 -7.93 6.95 -2.43
C LYS A 56 -9.41 7.26 -2.48
N GLN A 57 -9.84 8.21 -1.65
CA GLN A 57 -11.20 8.73 -1.73
C GLN A 57 -11.25 9.75 -2.87
N LEU A 58 -12.15 9.51 -3.82
CA LEU A 58 -12.41 10.39 -4.95
C LEU A 58 -13.72 11.14 -4.71
N GLU A 59 -13.67 12.44 -4.93
CA GLU A 59 -14.82 13.33 -4.83
C GLU A 59 -15.77 13.09 -6.01
N THR A 60 -17.05 13.03 -5.71
CA THR A 60 -18.08 12.89 -6.75
C THR A 60 -18.19 14.19 -7.55
N GLY A 61 -18.19 14.08 -8.87
CA GLY A 61 -18.28 15.25 -9.77
C GLY A 61 -16.93 15.84 -10.16
N THR A 62 -15.84 15.33 -9.62
CA THR A 62 -14.47 15.69 -10.03
C THR A 62 -14.01 14.73 -11.12
N GLU A 63 -13.55 15.26 -12.25
CA GLU A 63 -12.86 14.48 -13.28
C GLU A 63 -11.42 14.24 -12.84
N TYR A 64 -11.00 12.97 -12.85
CA TYR A 64 -9.63 12.59 -12.57
C TYR A 64 -9.03 12.03 -13.87
N PRO A 65 -7.88 12.56 -14.34
CA PRO A 65 -7.17 11.93 -15.44
C PRO A 65 -6.70 10.53 -15.02
N ASP A 66 -6.69 9.59 -15.97
CA ASP A 66 -6.14 8.25 -15.74
C ASP A 66 -4.66 8.34 -15.32
N GLU A 67 -3.91 9.25 -15.94
CA GLU A 67 -2.54 9.58 -15.53
C GLU A 67 -2.51 10.20 -14.13
N GLY A 68 -1.89 9.49 -13.18
CA GLY A 68 -1.74 9.95 -11.81
C GLY A 68 -2.90 9.58 -10.87
N LEU A 69 -3.90 8.84 -11.35
CA LEU A 69 -5.01 8.36 -10.52
C LEU A 69 -4.50 7.53 -9.32
N GLU A 70 -3.47 6.72 -9.58
CA GLU A 70 -2.78 5.87 -8.60
C GLU A 70 -1.71 6.59 -7.77
N GLN A 71 -1.69 7.93 -7.73
CA GLN A 71 -0.77 8.73 -6.91
C GLN A 71 -1.47 9.35 -5.70
N ASN A 72 -0.68 9.73 -4.69
CA ASN A 72 -1.15 10.32 -3.42
C ASN A 72 -2.14 9.41 -2.69
N LEU A 73 -1.82 8.13 -2.63
CA LEU A 73 -2.65 7.11 -2.00
C LEU A 73 -2.50 7.13 -0.47
N VAL A 74 -3.50 6.54 0.20
CA VAL A 74 -3.45 6.15 1.61
C VAL A 74 -3.07 4.67 1.69
N LEU A 75 -1.89 4.38 2.23
CA LEU A 75 -1.43 3.02 2.48
C LEU A 75 -2.33 2.36 3.54
N GLY A 76 -2.98 1.26 3.18
CA GLY A 76 -3.75 0.42 4.12
C GLY A 76 -2.88 -0.59 4.86
N GLY A 77 -1.77 -1.02 4.24
CA GLY A 77 -0.78 -1.91 4.84
C GLY A 77 -0.19 -2.90 3.84
N ILE A 78 0.59 -3.84 4.36
CA ILE A 78 1.17 -4.96 3.60
C ILE A 78 0.66 -6.29 4.17
N LEU A 79 0.51 -7.28 3.30
CA LEU A 79 0.03 -8.62 3.63
C LEU A 79 0.91 -9.67 2.97
N GLY A 80 1.21 -10.74 3.70
CA GLY A 80 2.05 -11.84 3.24
C GLY A 80 1.19 -13.09 3.07
N MET A 81 1.35 -13.77 1.94
CA MET A 81 0.74 -15.05 1.66
C MET A 81 1.81 -16.08 1.36
N ILE A 82 1.64 -17.28 1.92
CA ILE A 82 2.48 -18.43 1.64
C ILE A 82 1.73 -19.35 0.67
N ASP A 83 2.43 -19.88 -0.32
CA ASP A 83 1.92 -20.99 -1.13
C ASP A 83 2.41 -22.29 -0.48
N PRO A 84 1.56 -23.02 0.26
CA PRO A 84 1.99 -24.20 0.98
C PRO A 84 2.37 -25.32 0.00
N PRO A 85 3.38 -26.15 0.33
CA PRO A 85 3.70 -27.32 -0.49
C PRO A 85 2.49 -28.25 -0.58
N ARG A 86 2.26 -28.80 -1.78
CA ARG A 86 1.22 -29.81 -2.00
C ARG A 86 1.72 -31.17 -1.46
N PRO A 87 0.89 -31.93 -0.70
CA PRO A 87 1.20 -33.29 -0.24
C PRO A 87 1.46 -34.28 -1.38
#